data_AF-A0A0J6C7E1-F1
#
_entry.id   AF-A0A0J6C7E1-F1
#
_cell.length_a   1.000
_cell.length_b   1.000
_cell.length_c   1.000
_cell.angle_alpha   90.00
_cell.angle_beta   90.00
_cell.angle_gamma   90.00
#
_symmetry.space_group_name_H-M   'P 1'
#
loop_
_entity.id
_entity.type
_entity.pdbx_description
1 polymer ?
#
loop_
_entity_poly.entity_id
_entity_poly.type
_entity_poly.pdbx_seq_one_letter_code
_entity_poly.pdbx_strand_id
1 'polypeptide(L)'
;MRNVLKAETLERKFPLLSVENGCIVSKDADLTVAFEVELPELYTVTAEEYEAMHSTWIKAARVLPEHSIVCKQDWFTKESYRPQNGGEEQSFLSRSYERHFNERPYLNHRCYLYLTKT
;
A
#
# COMPACT_ATOMS: atom_id res chain seq x y z
N MET A 1 -13.02 -45.21 -3.53
CA MET A 1 -13.51 -44.12 -4.41
C MET A 1 -12.50 -42.98 -4.37
N ARG A 2 -11.75 -42.76 -5.45
CA ARG A 2 -10.77 -41.65 -5.50
C ARG A 2 -11.55 -40.35 -5.70
N ASN A 3 -11.40 -39.41 -4.78
CA ASN A 3 -11.94 -38.06 -4.92
C ASN A 3 -11.18 -37.38 -6.08
N VAL A 4 -11.82 -37.28 -7.24
CA VAL A 4 -11.29 -36.49 -8.36
C VAL A 4 -11.53 -35.03 -7.97
N LEU A 5 -10.48 -34.33 -7.57
CA LEU A 5 -10.55 -32.88 -7.39
C LEU A 5 -11.03 -32.29 -8.72
N LYS A 6 -12.25 -31.72 -8.74
CA LYS A 6 -12.73 -30.95 -9.88
C LYS A 6 -11.76 -29.80 -10.10
N ALA A 7 -10.95 -29.87 -11.15
CA ALA A 7 -10.14 -28.75 -11.59
C ALA A 7 -11.08 -27.59 -11.92
N GLU A 8 -10.80 -26.42 -11.37
CA GLU A 8 -11.62 -25.22 -11.47
C GLU A 8 -10.69 -24.02 -11.66
N THR A 9 -11.07 -23.07 -12.50
CA THR A 9 -10.21 -21.92 -12.80
C THR A 9 -10.17 -20.96 -11.62
N LEU A 10 -9.02 -20.30 -11.44
CA LEU A 10 -8.83 -19.30 -10.39
C LEU A 10 -9.84 -18.15 -10.53
N GLU A 11 -10.14 -17.72 -11.75
CA GLU A 11 -11.14 -16.67 -12.03
C GLU A 11 -12.50 -17.01 -11.45
N ARG A 12 -12.88 -18.30 -11.46
CA ARG A 12 -14.17 -18.73 -10.90
C ARG A 12 -14.17 -18.66 -9.37
N LYS A 13 -13.02 -18.87 -8.72
CA LYS A 13 -12.88 -18.82 -7.26
C LYS A 13 -12.69 -17.42 -6.70
N PHE A 14 -12.03 -16.52 -7.43
CA PHE A 14 -11.81 -15.16 -6.95
C PHE A 14 -13.12 -14.36 -6.93
N PRO A 15 -13.33 -13.48 -5.93
CA PRO A 15 -14.52 -12.62 -5.85
C PRO A 15 -14.48 -11.46 -6.84
N LEU A 16 -13.42 -11.34 -7.64
CA LEU A 16 -13.21 -10.27 -8.61
C LEU A 16 -13.87 -10.63 -9.95
N LEU A 17 -14.59 -9.67 -10.52
CA LEU A 17 -15.21 -9.78 -11.83
C LEU A 17 -14.30 -9.18 -12.91
N SER A 18 -13.95 -7.90 -12.77
CA SER A 18 -13.12 -7.16 -13.74
C SER A 18 -12.44 -5.96 -13.09
N VAL A 19 -11.50 -5.35 -13.82
CA VAL A 19 -10.92 -4.05 -13.49
C VAL A 19 -11.23 -3.10 -14.64
N GLU A 20 -12.03 -2.08 -14.37
CA GLU A 20 -12.57 -1.17 -15.38
C GLU A 20 -12.46 0.28 -14.88
N ASN A 21 -11.97 1.18 -15.74
CA ASN A 21 -11.83 2.61 -15.43
C ASN A 21 -11.04 2.91 -14.12
N GLY A 22 -10.08 2.05 -13.76
CA GLY A 22 -9.30 2.19 -12.53
C GLY A 22 -10.02 1.71 -11.27
N CYS A 23 -11.20 1.09 -11.39
CA CYS A 23 -11.96 0.48 -10.32
C CYS A 23 -11.92 -1.04 -10.44
N ILE A 24 -11.88 -1.71 -9.29
CA ILE A 24 -12.08 -3.16 -9.19
C ILE A 24 -13.58 -3.41 -9.02
N VAL A 25 -14.14 -4.27 -9.86
CA VAL A 25 -15.54 -4.68 -9.81
C VAL A 25 -15.62 -6.09 -9.21
N SER A 26 -16.38 -6.26 -8.13
CA SER A 26 -16.63 -7.57 -7.54
C SER A 26 -17.73 -8.33 -8.30
N LYS A 27 -17.82 -9.65 -8.11
CA LYS A 27 -18.92 -10.45 -8.65
C LYS A 27 -20.28 -10.11 -8.05
N ASP A 28 -20.29 -9.50 -6.87
CA ASP A 28 -21.49 -9.01 -6.19
C ASP A 28 -21.83 -7.56 -6.59
N ALA A 29 -21.15 -7.03 -7.62
CA ALA A 29 -21.29 -5.68 -8.16
C ALA A 29 -20.81 -4.55 -7.22
N ASP A 30 -19.95 -4.86 -6.25
CA ASP A 30 -19.27 -3.84 -5.45
C ASP A 30 -18.19 -3.15 -6.28
N LEU A 31 -18.04 -1.85 -6.07
CA LEU A 31 -17.02 -1.04 -6.73
C LEU A 31 -15.94 -0.67 -5.72
N THR A 32 -14.69 -1.01 -6.01
CA THR A 32 -13.55 -0.69 -5.15
C THR A 32 -12.52 0.17 -5.88
N VAL A 33 -12.13 1.28 -5.27
CA VAL A 33 -10.98 2.08 -5.71
C VAL A 33 -9.81 1.83 -4.76
N ALA A 34 -8.62 1.63 -5.33
CA ALA A 34 -7.39 1.39 -4.58
C ALA A 34 -6.44 2.58 -4.71
N PHE A 35 -5.86 3.01 -3.59
CA PHE A 35 -4.86 4.06 -3.52
C PHE A 35 -3.61 3.51 -2.84
N GLU A 36 -2.43 3.89 -3.33
CA GLU A 36 -1.19 3.79 -2.54
C GLU A 36 -1.07 5.06 -1.70
N VAL A 37 -0.78 4.89 -0.41
CA VAL A 37 -0.70 5.98 0.56
C VAL A 37 0.74 6.15 0.99
N GLU A 38 1.29 7.33 0.74
CA GLU A 38 2.56 7.76 1.31
C GLU A 38 2.32 8.25 2.73
N LEU A 39 2.98 7.60 3.69
CA LEU A 39 2.91 7.96 5.10
C LEU A 39 4.29 8.47 5.55
N PRO A 40 4.34 9.46 6.45
CA PRO A 40 5.59 9.95 6.98
C PRO A 40 6.31 8.85 7.75
N GLU A 41 7.64 8.89 7.71
CA GLU A 41 8.48 7.96 8.44
C GLU A 41 8.22 8.07 9.96
N LEU A 42 8.34 6.93 10.66
CA LEU A 42 8.18 6.87 12.11
C LEU A 42 9.04 7.93 12.80
N TYR A 43 8.42 8.71 13.68
CA TYR A 43 9.06 9.76 14.49
C TYR A 43 9.59 10.99 13.72
N THR A 44 9.16 11.21 12.47
CA THR A 44 9.50 12.42 11.71
C THR A 44 8.51 13.57 11.87
N VAL A 45 7.37 13.32 12.50
CA VAL A 45 6.28 14.30 12.67
C VAL A 45 6.19 14.83 14.10
N THR A 46 5.85 16.11 14.21
CA THR A 46 5.49 16.75 15.48
C THR A 46 4.11 16.29 15.97
N ALA A 47 3.81 16.53 17.24
CA ALA A 47 2.50 16.21 17.82
C ALA A 47 1.35 16.96 17.12
N GLU A 48 1.57 18.21 16.72
CA GLU A 48 0.57 19.03 16.03
C GLU A 48 0.27 18.48 14.62
N GLU A 49 1.30 18.08 13.88
CA GLU A 49 1.14 17.45 12.57
C GLU A 49 0.41 16.11 12.66
N TYR A 50 0.75 15.31 13.67
CA TYR A 50 0.06 14.04 13.91
C TYR A 50 -1.44 14.23 14.17
N GLU A 51 -1.81 15.20 15.01
CA GLU A 51 -3.22 15.50 15.29
C GLU A 51 -3.94 16.01 14.04
N ALA A 52 -3.28 16.86 13.24
CA ALA A 52 -3.83 17.34 11.98
C ALA A 52 -4.10 16.18 11.00
N MET A 53 -3.15 15.25 10.85
CA MET A 53 -3.32 14.05 10.03
C MET A 53 -4.46 13.17 10.55
N HIS A 54 -4.51 12.90 11.85
CA HIS A 54 -5.55 12.10 12.48
C HIS A 54 -6.94 12.71 12.25
N SER A 55 -7.09 14.02 12.47
CA SER A 55 -8.34 14.74 12.24
C SER A 55 -8.78 14.67 10.77
N THR A 56 -7.83 14.66 9.84
CA THR A 56 -8.09 14.56 8.40
C THR A 56 -8.63 13.17 8.04
N TRP A 57 -8.02 12.10 8.58
CA TRP A 57 -8.53 10.73 8.42
C TRP A 57 -9.95 10.56 8.98
N ILE A 58 -10.24 11.12 10.16
CA ILE A 58 -11.59 11.08 10.74
C ILE A 58 -12.59 11.78 9.83
N LYS A 59 -12.26 12.98 9.32
CA LYS A 59 -13.13 13.72 8.41
C LYS A 59 -13.39 12.92 7.13
N ALA A 60 -12.34 12.38 6.51
CA ALA A 60 -12.45 11.57 5.31
C ALA A 60 -13.35 10.35 5.52
N ALA A 61 -13.22 9.64 6.65
CA ALA A 61 -14.07 8.49 6.96
C ALA A 61 -15.54 8.89 7.19
N ARG A 62 -15.80 10.05 7.80
CA ARG A 62 -17.16 10.53 8.11
C ARG A 62 -17.95 11.03 6.91
N VAL A 63 -17.28 11.51 5.85
CA VAL A 63 -17.96 12.04 4.65
C VAL A 63 -18.34 10.93 3.66
N LEU A 64 -17.91 9.69 3.89
CA LEU A 64 -18.23 8.58 3.00
C LEU A 64 -19.74 8.31 3.00
N PRO A 65 -20.33 7.98 1.84
CA PRO A 65 -21.73 7.58 1.75
C PRO A 65 -22.06 6.35 2.60
N GLU A 66 -23.34 6.16 2.89
CA GLU A 66 -23.81 4.92 3.51
C GLU A 66 -23.38 3.68 2.71
N HIS A 67 -23.14 2.59 3.41
CA HIS A 67 -22.65 1.34 2.82
C HIS A 67 -21.33 1.53 2.04
N SER A 68 -20.38 2.23 2.66
CA SER A 68 -18.99 2.31 2.20
C SER A 68 -18.09 1.59 3.19
N ILE A 69 -17.14 0.82 2.68
CA ILE A 69 -16.14 0.08 3.46
C ILE A 69 -14.77 0.69 3.17
N VAL A 70 -14.05 1.02 4.23
CA VAL A 70 -12.65 1.46 4.16
C VAL A 70 -11.77 0.33 4.66
N CYS A 71 -10.82 -0.11 3.84
CA CYS A 71 -9.82 -1.09 4.22
C CYS A 71 -8.42 -0.52 4.00
N LYS A 72 -7.66 -0.38 5.08
CA LYS A 72 -6.23 -0.04 5.04
C LYS A 72 -5.42 -1.32 5.15
N GLN A 73 -4.49 -1.52 4.23
CA GLN A 73 -3.61 -2.68 4.20
C GLN A 73 -2.16 -2.25 4.20
N ASP A 74 -1.41 -2.67 5.21
CA ASP A 74 0.01 -2.37 5.37
C ASP A 74 0.85 -3.59 5.02
N TRP A 75 1.75 -3.43 4.06
CA TRP A 75 2.69 -4.46 3.62
C TRP A 75 4.08 -4.11 4.14
N PHE A 76 4.69 -5.04 4.85
CA PHE A 76 6.05 -4.91 5.35
C PHE A 76 6.93 -5.99 4.73
N THR A 77 7.91 -5.58 3.95
CA THR A 77 8.86 -6.51 3.29
C THR A 77 10.27 -6.17 3.71
N LYS A 78 11.10 -7.20 3.91
CA LYS A 78 12.52 -7.00 4.21
C LYS A 78 13.26 -6.78 2.91
N GLU A 79 13.81 -5.59 2.74
CA GLU A 79 14.63 -5.22 1.59
C GLU A 79 16.04 -4.86 2.04
N SER A 80 16.98 -4.79 1.10
CA SER A 80 18.36 -4.38 1.38
C SER A 80 18.66 -3.13 0.58
N TYR A 81 19.18 -2.10 1.26
CA TYR A 81 19.47 -0.83 0.64
C TYR A 81 20.50 -1.00 -0.48
N ARG A 82 20.20 -0.44 -1.66
CA ARG A 82 21.09 -0.44 -2.81
C ARG A 82 21.43 1.01 -3.17
N PRO A 83 22.73 1.37 -3.18
CA PRO A 83 23.13 2.71 -3.55
C PRO A 83 22.73 3.01 -4.99
N GLN A 84 22.26 4.23 -5.25
CA GLN A 84 22.02 4.69 -6.62
C GLN A 84 23.38 4.94 -7.31
N ASN A 85 23.78 3.98 -8.15
CA ASN A 85 24.99 4.09 -8.96
C ASN A 85 24.71 4.95 -10.21
N GLY A 86 25.05 6.24 -10.14
CA GLY A 86 25.09 7.18 -11.29
C GLY A 86 24.17 8.40 -11.11
N GLY A 87 24.58 9.65 -11.37
CA GLY A 87 25.71 10.11 -12.15
C GLY A 87 26.05 11.60 -11.93
N GLU A 88 26.48 11.96 -10.73
CA GLU A 88 27.13 13.24 -10.44
C GLU A 88 28.35 13.02 -9.53
N GLU A 89 29.29 13.98 -9.48
CA GLU A 89 30.40 13.96 -8.52
C GLU A 89 29.84 13.95 -7.08
N GLN A 90 29.64 12.75 -6.53
CA GLN A 90 29.14 12.61 -5.16
C GLN A 90 30.14 13.21 -4.18
N SER A 91 29.65 14.11 -3.32
CA SER A 91 30.44 14.67 -2.22
C SER A 91 31.02 13.57 -1.33
N PHE A 92 32.10 13.87 -0.59
CA PHE A 92 32.69 12.94 0.38
C PHE A 92 31.66 12.37 1.37
N LEU A 93 30.73 13.21 1.82
CA LEU A 93 29.68 12.81 2.76
C LEU A 93 28.66 11.88 2.11
N SER A 94 28.21 12.19 0.89
CA SER A 94 27.30 11.34 0.12
C SER A 94 27.91 9.94 -0.09
N ARG A 95 29.18 9.86 -0.51
CA ARG A 95 29.88 8.57 -0.68
C ARG A 95 30.00 7.79 0.63
N SER A 96 30.24 8.48 1.73
CA SER A 96 30.34 7.84 3.05
C SER A 96 28.99 7.31 3.52
N TYR A 97 27.91 8.06 3.28
CA TYR A 97 26.53 7.64 3.54
C TYR A 97 26.15 6.40 2.73
N GLU A 98 26.32 6.43 1.41
CA GLU A 98 26.00 5.31 0.50
C GLU A 98 26.74 4.02 0.92
N ARG A 99 28.04 4.14 1.26
CA ARG A 99 28.83 3.01 1.77
C ARG A 99 28.37 2.51 3.13
N HIS A 100 27.96 3.40 4.02
CA HIS A 100 27.50 3.03 5.35
C HIS A 100 26.24 2.15 5.28
N PHE A 101 25.31 2.51 4.40
CA PHE A 101 24.01 1.85 4.28
C PHE A 101 23.96 0.72 3.25
N ASN A 102 24.96 0.59 2.37
CA ASN A 102 25.01 -0.48 1.37
C ASN A 102 24.73 -1.86 1.99
N GLU A 103 23.80 -2.60 1.37
CA GLU A 103 23.34 -3.95 1.77
C GLU A 103 22.68 -4.05 3.15
N ARG A 104 22.49 -2.93 3.87
CA ARG A 104 21.82 -2.98 5.16
C ARG A 104 20.34 -3.34 4.96
N PRO A 105 19.82 -4.30 5.74
CA PRO A 105 18.42 -4.64 5.67
C PRO A 105 17.58 -3.55 6.32
N TYR A 106 16.46 -3.22 5.68
CA TYR A 106 15.42 -2.35 6.24
C TYR A 106 14.04 -2.97 6.00
N LEU A 107 13.05 -2.47 6.73
CA LEU A 107 11.66 -2.86 6.54
C LEU A 107 11.01 -1.87 5.58
N ASN A 108 10.81 -2.29 4.34
CA ASN A 108 10.07 -1.51 3.35
C ASN A 108 8.57 -1.60 3.66
N HIS A 109 7.94 -0.44 3.87
CA HIS A 109 6.52 -0.32 4.16
C HIS A 109 5.79 0.25 2.94
N ARG A 110 4.74 -0.45 2.50
CA ARG A 110 3.79 0.05 1.50
C ARG A 110 2.39 -0.01 2.08
N CYS A 111 1.67 1.09 2.02
CA CYS A 111 0.31 1.20 2.53
C CYS A 111 -0.66 1.34 1.36
N TYR A 112 -1.68 0.49 1.31
CA TYR A 112 -2.78 0.61 0.37
C TYR A 112 -4.08 0.94 1.10
N LEU A 113 -4.88 1.81 0.50
CA LEU A 113 -6.22 2.15 0.96
C LEU A 113 -7.24 1.74 -0.09
N TYR A 114 -8.17 0.88 0.30
CA TYR A 114 -9.28 0.43 -0.51
C TYR A 114 -10.57 1.06 -0.03
N LEU A 115 -11.28 1.72 -0.93
CA LEU A 115 -12.61 2.27 -0.69
C LEU A 115 -13.60 1.48 -1.52
N THR A 116 -14.44 0.69 -0.86
CA THR A 116 -15.46 -0.14 -1.50
C THR A 116 -16.84 0.46 -1.27
N LYS A 117 -17.61 0.62 -2.34
CA LYS A 117 -19.04 0.90 -2.29
C LYS A 117 -19.78 -0.40 -2.60
N THR A 118 -20.58 -0.83 -1.63
CA THR A 118 -21.54 -1.94 -1.76
C THR A 118 -22.93 -1.42 -2.12
#